data_AF-A0A699TA71-F1
#
_entry.id   AF-A0A699TA71-F1
#
_cell.length_a   1.000
_cell.length_b   1.000
_cell.length_c   1.000
_cell.angle_alpha   90.00
_cell.angle_beta   90.00
_cell.angle_gamma   90.00
#
_symmetry.space_group_name_H-M   'P 1'
#
loop_
_entity.id
_entity.type
_entity.pdbx_description
1 polymer ?
#
loop_
_entity_poly.entity_id
_entity_poly.type
_entity_poly.pdbx_seq_one_letter_code
_entity_poly.pdbx_strand_id
1 'polypeptide(L)'
;MVAGIKVEEEIIRDLERLGIKLYVSEQQGYWASLRIEPDLISRIKEAQKKDSLPPTHMRHDAIWVVVDCLTKSAHFLPIRKDYSVSRLAEIFQQEIVRLQGTPSTIVSDRDPRFASRFWKGLQKAWGTRL
;
A
#
# COMPACT_ATOMS: atom_id res chain seq x y z
N MET A 1 23.04 -1.81 18.61
CA MET A 1 22.55 -3.11 18.11
C MET A 1 21.05 -2.99 17.94
N VAL A 2 20.59 -2.70 16.72
CA VAL A 2 19.16 -2.76 16.36
C VAL A 2 19.04 -3.94 15.41
N ALA A 3 18.20 -4.90 15.76
CA ALA A 3 18.05 -6.17 15.06
C ALA A 3 17.75 -5.92 13.58
N GLY A 4 18.62 -6.44 12.72
CA GLY A 4 18.43 -6.45 11.28
C GLY A 4 17.11 -7.14 10.95
N ILE A 5 16.20 -6.38 10.35
CA ILE A 5 15.11 -6.96 9.56
C ILE A 5 15.83 -7.70 8.42
N LYS A 6 15.93 -9.03 8.54
CA LYS A 6 16.23 -9.88 7.39
C LYS A 6 15.09 -9.66 6.41
N VAL A 7 15.28 -8.77 5.44
CA VAL A 7 14.44 -8.74 4.25
C VAL A 7 14.69 -10.08 3.57
N GLU A 8 13.70 -10.96 3.63
CA GLU A 8 13.75 -12.28 3.01
C GLU A 8 14.05 -12.10 1.52
N GLU A 9 15.04 -12.82 0.98
CA GLU A 9 15.50 -12.71 -0.42
C GLU A 9 14.35 -12.90 -1.43
N GLU A 10 13.28 -13.59 -1.02
CA GLU A 10 12.05 -13.76 -1.79
C GLU A 10 11.33 -12.44 -2.04
N ILE A 11 11.25 -11.54 -1.04
CA ILE A 11 10.61 -10.24 -1.18
C ILE A 11 11.38 -9.38 -2.19
N ILE A 12 12.71 -9.42 -2.15
CA ILE A 12 13.56 -8.69 -3.11
C ILE A 12 13.34 -9.23 -4.53
N ARG A 13 13.32 -10.56 -4.70
CA ARG A 13 13.06 -11.20 -6.00
C ARG A 13 11.69 -10.86 -6.56
N ASP A 14 10.66 -10.82 -5.73
CA ASP A 14 9.31 -10.49 -6.17
C ASP A 14 9.18 -9.01 -6.57
N LEU A 15 9.85 -8.11 -5.84
CA LEU A 15 9.90 -6.69 -6.20
C LEU A 15 10.69 -6.46 -7.50
N GLU A 16 11.80 -7.16 -7.72
CA GLU A 16 12.54 -7.12 -8.98
C GLU A 16 11.72 -7.66 -10.16
N ARG A 17 10.97 -8.75 -9.97
CA ARG A 17 10.03 -9.30 -10.97
C ARG A 17 8.91 -8.31 -11.33
N LEU A 18 8.53 -7.45 -10.40
CA LEU A 18 7.56 -6.37 -10.61
C LEU A 18 8.19 -5.10 -11.25
N GLY A 19 9.49 -5.12 -11.58
CA GLY A 19 10.19 -3.97 -12.15
C GLY A 19 10.56 -2.90 -11.13
N ILE A 20 10.49 -3.21 -9.85
CA ILE A 20 10.78 -2.30 -8.74
C ILE A 20 12.25 -2.49 -8.36
N LYS A 21 13.10 -1.48 -8.64
CA LYS A 21 14.51 -1.55 -8.28
C LYS A 21 14.71 -1.08 -6.85
N LEU A 22 15.26 -1.94 -6.02
CA LEU A 22 15.68 -1.63 -4.66
C LEU A 22 17.14 -1.20 -4.65
N TYR A 23 17.42 -0.07 -4.02
CA TYR A 23 18.76 0.43 -3.77
C TYR A 23 19.01 0.43 -2.27
N VAL A 24 20.08 -0.24 -1.85
CA VAL A 24 20.53 -0.22 -0.45
C VAL A 24 21.51 0.92 -0.30
N SER A 25 21.18 1.91 0.53
CA SER A 25 22.13 2.96 0.93
C SER A 25 22.90 2.51 2.17
N GLU A 26 24.20 2.83 2.22
CA GLU A 26 25.09 2.56 3.36
C GLU A 26 24.59 3.21 4.67
N GLN A 27 23.71 4.21 4.58
CA GLN A 27 23.04 4.83 5.72
C GLN A 27 21.62 4.28 5.92
N GLN A 28 21.53 3.01 6.36
CA GLN A 28 20.37 2.37 7.02
C GLN A 28 18.96 2.62 6.43
N GLY A 29 18.84 2.87 5.13
CA GLY A 29 17.56 3.15 4.47
C GLY A 29 17.44 2.41 3.14
N TYR A 30 16.29 1.77 2.92
CA TYR A 30 15.93 1.17 1.64
C TYR A 30 15.29 2.22 0.75
N TRP A 31 15.90 2.50 -0.40
CA TRP A 31 15.34 3.36 -1.44
C TRP A 31 14.77 2.49 -2.55
N ALA A 32 13.44 2.49 -2.74
CA ALA A 32 12.82 1.84 -3.90
C ALA A 32 12.62 2.87 -5.01
N SER A 33 13.31 2.72 -6.14
CA SER A 33 13.02 3.49 -7.34
C SER A 33 11.99 2.72 -8.15
N LEU A 34 10.74 3.14 -8.08
CA LEU A 34 9.65 2.62 -8.89
C LEU A 34 9.70 3.30 -10.26
N ARG A 35 10.28 2.64 -11.27
CA ARG A 35 9.94 3.02 -12.65
C ARG A 35 8.51 2.56 -12.90
N ILE A 36 7.59 3.52 -12.95
CA ILE A 36 6.20 3.24 -13.32
C ILE A 36 6.18 2.99 -14.82
N GLU A 37 6.38 1.73 -15.21
CA GLU A 37 6.07 1.27 -16.55
C GLU A 37 4.55 1.41 -16.79
N PRO A 38 4.08 1.78 -18.00
CA PRO A 38 2.66 1.99 -18.27
C PRO A 38 1.76 0.78 -17.94
N ASP A 39 2.35 -0.41 -17.93
CA ASP A 39 1.70 -1.68 -17.62
C ASP A 39 1.84 -2.11 -16.15
N LEU A 40 2.49 -1.31 -15.29
CA LEU A 40 2.74 -1.64 -13.88
C LEU A 40 1.45 -2.00 -13.12
N ILE A 41 0.37 -1.24 -13.34
CA ILE A 41 -0.93 -1.52 -12.72
C ILE A 41 -1.47 -2.89 -13.18
N SER A 42 -1.32 -3.22 -14.46
CA SER A 42 -1.75 -4.50 -15.02
C SER A 42 -0.91 -5.65 -14.47
N ARG A 43 0.41 -5.47 -14.32
CA ARG A 43 1.34 -6.45 -13.76
C ARG A 43 1.10 -6.69 -12.27
N ILE A 44 0.84 -5.63 -11.49
CA ILE A 44 0.44 -5.74 -10.08
C ILE A 44 -0.86 -6.55 -9.97
N LYS A 45 -1.85 -6.26 -10.81
CA LYS A 45 -3.12 -6.99 -10.81
C LYS A 45 -2.96 -8.47 -11.16
N GLU A 46 -2.15 -8.80 -12.17
CA GLU A 46 -1.90 -10.19 -12.55
C GLU A 46 -1.07 -10.94 -11.49
N ALA A 47 -0.07 -10.30 -10.87
CA ALA A 47 0.66 -10.88 -9.74
C ALA A 47 -0.26 -11.15 -8.54
N GLN A 48 -1.19 -10.24 -8.25
CA GLN A 48 -2.21 -10.41 -7.19
C GLN A 48 -3.23 -11.51 -7.49
N LYS A 49 -3.38 -11.91 -8.76
CA LYS A 49 -4.35 -12.91 -9.22
C LYS A 49 -3.85 -14.34 -9.02
N LYS A 50 -2.53 -14.56 -9.04
CA LYS A 50 -1.94 -15.89 -9.11
C LYS A 50 -1.57 -16.48 -7.75
N ASP A 51 -1.21 -15.67 -6.76
CA ASP A 51 -0.84 -16.18 -5.44
C ASP A 51 -1.33 -15.25 -4.32
N SER A 52 -1.99 -15.83 -3.32
CA SER A 52 -2.13 -15.18 -2.01
C SER A 52 -0.74 -15.02 -1.41
N LEU A 53 -0.34 -13.78 -1.10
CA LEU A 53 0.92 -13.52 -0.42
C LEU A 53 1.02 -14.41 0.84
N PRO A 54 2.14 -15.10 1.06
CA PRO A 54 2.32 -15.88 2.27
C PRO A 54 2.12 -14.96 3.47
N PRO A 55 1.28 -15.34 4.45
CA PRO A 55 0.97 -14.48 5.57
C PRO A 55 2.24 -14.21 6.38
N THR A 56 2.46 -12.95 6.75
CA THR A 56 3.53 -12.60 7.70
C THR A 56 3.31 -13.27 9.05
N HIS A 57 4.30 -13.22 9.96
CA HIS A 57 4.11 -13.68 11.35
C HIS A 57 2.93 -12.96 12.06
N MET A 58 2.58 -11.76 11.62
CA MET A 58 1.41 -11.00 12.07
C MET A 58 0.12 -11.28 11.27
N ARG A 59 0.14 -12.30 10.42
CA ARG A 59 -0.94 -12.77 9.55
C ARG A 59 -1.42 -11.78 8.48
N HIS A 60 -0.65 -10.74 8.15
CA HIS A 60 -0.95 -9.90 6.98
C HIS A 60 -0.76 -10.69 5.68
N ASP A 61 -1.77 -10.70 4.82
CA ASP A 61 -1.85 -11.47 3.56
C ASP A 61 -2.13 -10.58 2.33
N ALA A 62 -2.10 -9.26 2.51
CA ALA A 62 -2.26 -8.27 1.44
C ALA A 62 -1.46 -6.99 1.73
N ILE A 63 -1.12 -6.26 0.67
CA ILE A 63 -0.50 -4.94 0.75
C ILE A 63 -1.50 -3.93 0.19
N TRP A 64 -1.86 -2.94 1.00
CA TRP A 64 -2.65 -1.80 0.57
C TRP A 64 -1.72 -0.65 0.21
N VAL A 65 -1.81 -0.19 -1.04
CA VAL A 65 -0.95 0.87 -1.56
C VAL A 65 -1.73 2.17 -1.64
N VAL A 66 -1.21 3.22 -1.02
CA VAL A 66 -1.75 4.58 -1.12
C VAL A 66 -0.70 5.47 -1.76
N VAL A 67 -1.05 6.10 -2.88
CA VAL A 67 -0.12 6.95 -3.63
C VAL A 67 -0.57 8.40 -3.51
N ASP A 68 0.32 9.26 -3.02
CA ASP A 68 0.12 10.69 -3.08
C ASP A 68 0.48 11.19 -4.49
N CYS A 69 -0.51 11.72 -5.20
CA CYS A 69 -0.36 12.19 -6.56
C CYS A 69 0.49 13.47 -6.69
N LEU A 70 0.65 14.24 -5.60
CA LEU A 70 1.45 15.47 -5.56
C LEU A 70 2.93 15.14 -5.41
N THR A 71 3.29 14.40 -4.38
CA THR A 71 4.70 14.06 -4.08
C THR A 71 5.21 12.85 -4.87
N LYS A 72 4.31 12.08 -5.50
CA LYS A 72 4.60 10.77 -6.10
C LYS A 72 5.14 9.75 -5.11
N SER A 73 4.94 9.96 -3.81
CA SER A 73 5.26 8.99 -2.77
C SER A 73 4.20 7.91 -2.69
N ALA A 74 4.62 6.68 -2.39
CA ALA A 74 3.74 5.53 -2.20
C ALA A 74 3.92 4.96 -0.79
N HIS A 75 2.82 4.78 -0.08
CA HIS A 75 2.76 4.12 1.22
C HIS A 75 2.30 2.67 1.01
N PHE A 76 3.11 1.72 1.47
CA PHE A 76 2.82 0.29 1.40
C PHE A 76 2.41 -0.20 2.79
N LEU A 77 1.12 -0.44 2.98
CA LEU A 77 0.55 -0.82 4.27
C LEU A 77 0.27 -2.32 4.28
N PRO A 78 0.92 -3.12 5.15
CA PRO A 78 0.56 -4.52 5.30
C PRO A 78 -0.82 -4.60 5.95
N ILE A 79 -1.76 -5.26 5.29
CA ILE A 79 -3.14 -5.44 5.76
C ILE A 79 -3.55 -6.91 5.68
N ARG A 80 -4.73 -7.20 6.23
CA ARG A 80 -5.41 -8.47 5.98
C ARG A 80 -6.57 -8.30 5.04
N LYS A 81 -6.79 -9.27 4.15
CA LYS A 81 -7.93 -9.29 3.22
C LYS A 81 -9.26 -9.27 3.95
N ASP A 82 -9.33 -9.88 5.12
CA ASP A 82 -10.53 -9.96 5.96
C ASP A 82 -10.72 -8.77 6.92
N TYR A 83 -9.88 -7.74 6.85
CA TYR A 83 -10.11 -6.51 7.60
C TYR A 83 -11.41 -5.84 7.17
N SER A 84 -12.19 -5.44 8.18
CA SER A 84 -13.40 -4.64 7.99
C SER A 84 -13.05 -3.25 7.46
N VAL A 85 -14.01 -2.59 6.80
CA VAL A 85 -13.82 -1.22 6.31
C VAL A 85 -13.50 -0.24 7.44
N SER A 86 -14.08 -0.44 8.62
CA SER A 86 -13.78 0.37 9.81
C SER A 86 -12.31 0.23 10.23
N ARG A 87 -11.77 -1.01 10.21
CA ARG A 87 -10.36 -1.23 10.52
C ARG A 87 -9.44 -0.61 9.47
N LEU A 88 -9.80 -0.68 8.19
CA LEU A 88 -9.06 0.00 7.13
C LEU A 88 -9.11 1.53 7.29
N ALA A 89 -10.22 2.10 7.72
CA ALA A 89 -10.34 3.53 8.00
C ALA A 89 -9.44 3.99 9.16
N GLU A 90 -9.35 3.21 10.24
CA GLU A 90 -8.41 3.48 11.33
C GLU A 90 -6.97 3.50 10.84
N ILE A 91 -6.57 2.49 10.06
CA ILE A 91 -5.23 2.39 9.47
C ILE A 91 -4.97 3.59 8.55
N PHE A 92 -5.93 3.93 7.68
CA PHE A 92 -5.80 5.08 6.78
C PHE A 92 -5.64 6.40 7.55
N GLN A 93 -6.39 6.59 8.64
CA GLN A 93 -6.25 7.77 9.47
C GLN A 93 -4.88 7.83 10.16
N GLN A 94 -4.41 6.71 10.71
CA GLN A 94 -3.15 6.64 11.47
C GLN A 94 -1.92 6.75 10.57
N GLU A 95 -1.94 6.11 9.40
CA GLU A 95 -0.76 6.00 8.54
C GLU A 95 -0.73 7.07 7.46
N ILE A 96 -1.89 7.53 6.96
CA ILE A 96 -1.96 8.50 5.85
C ILE A 96 -2.37 9.87 6.36
N VAL A 97 -3.57 9.99 6.94
CA VAL A 97 -4.12 11.31 7.30
C VAL A 97 -3.29 12.00 8.37
N ARG A 98 -2.74 11.25 9.33
CA ARG A 98 -1.84 11.80 10.36
C ARG A 98 -0.57 12.43 9.77
N LEU A 99 -0.03 11.86 8.69
CA LEU A 99 1.24 12.30 8.10
C LEU A 99 1.03 13.36 7.02
N GLN A 100 0.00 13.20 6.18
CA GLN A 100 -0.21 14.01 4.97
C GLN A 100 -1.42 14.95 5.08
N GLY A 101 -2.20 14.86 6.14
CA GLY A 101 -3.48 15.55 6.28
C GLY A 101 -4.61 14.86 5.51
N THR A 102 -5.80 15.46 5.53
CA THR A 102 -6.93 14.94 4.76
C THR A 102 -6.75 15.24 3.27
N PRO A 103 -6.81 14.23 2.40
CA PRO A 103 -6.72 14.46 0.97
C PRO A 103 -7.95 15.20 0.45
N SER A 104 -7.76 16.09 -0.52
CA SER A 104 -8.87 16.79 -1.18
C SER A 104 -9.66 15.89 -2.13
N THR A 105 -9.01 14.89 -2.73
CA THR A 105 -9.65 13.89 -3.59
C THR A 105 -8.95 12.54 -3.42
N ILE A 106 -9.71 11.45 -3.44
CA ILE A 106 -9.20 10.07 -3.44
C ILE A 106 -9.80 9.35 -4.65
N VAL A 107 -8.96 8.61 -5.37
CA VAL A 107 -9.41 7.62 -6.35
C VAL A 107 -9.02 6.25 -5.81
N SER A 108 -10.01 5.40 -5.54
CA SER A 108 -9.79 4.00 -5.18
C SER A 108 -10.01 3.10 -6.39
N ASP A 109 -9.61 1.83 -6.27
CA ASP A 109 -10.08 0.81 -7.19
C ASP A 109 -11.58 0.49 -6.94
N ARG A 110 -12.07 -0.55 -7.62
CA ARG A 110 -13.47 -1.02 -7.51
C ARG A 110 -13.69 -2.00 -6.36
N ASP A 111 -12.82 -2.03 -5.35
CA ASP A 111 -13.04 -2.87 -4.18
C ASP A 111 -14.34 -2.45 -3.46
N PRO A 112 -15.29 -3.39 -3.20
CA PRO A 112 -16.55 -3.10 -2.52
C PRO A 112 -16.38 -2.37 -1.17
N ARG A 113 -15.25 -2.55 -0.49
CA ARG A 113 -14.91 -1.88 0.77
C ARG A 113 -14.85 -0.36 0.61
N PHE A 114 -14.23 0.13 -0.47
CA PHE A 114 -14.12 1.56 -0.77
C PHE A 114 -15.37 2.12 -1.47
N ALA A 115 -16.20 1.26 -2.06
CA ALA A 115 -17.52 1.63 -2.56
C ALA A 115 -18.62 1.67 -1.48
N SER A 116 -18.31 1.22 -0.25
CA SER A 116 -19.27 1.08 0.85
C SER A 116 -19.85 2.42 1.32
N ARG A 117 -21.06 2.37 1.91
CA ARG A 117 -21.72 3.57 2.49
C ARG A 117 -20.88 4.20 3.61
N PHE A 118 -20.24 3.37 4.43
CA PHE A 118 -19.37 3.82 5.51
C PHE A 118 -18.18 4.63 4.96
N TRP A 119 -17.45 4.08 3.98
CA TRP A 119 -16.29 4.76 3.39
C TRP A 119 -16.70 6.08 2.74
N LYS A 120 -17.77 6.09 1.93
CA LYS A 120 -18.31 7.31 1.31
C LYS A 120 -18.71 8.36 2.36
N GLY A 121 -19.35 7.94 3.44
CA GLY A 121 -19.75 8.82 4.54
C GLY A 121 -18.54 9.41 5.27
N LEU A 122 -17.53 8.59 5.56
CA LEU A 122 -16.28 9.01 6.21
C LEU A 122 -15.54 10.07 5.36
N GLN A 123 -15.34 9.79 4.08
CA GLN A 123 -14.64 10.71 3.17
C GLN A 123 -15.40 12.03 3.03
N LYS A 124 -16.74 11.98 2.93
CA LYS A 124 -17.58 13.18 2.95
C LYS A 124 -17.42 13.99 4.25
N ALA A 125 -17.35 13.33 5.41
CA ALA A 125 -17.14 14.00 6.70
C ALA A 125 -15.76 14.67 6.79
N TRP A 126 -14.75 14.11 6.13
CA TRP A 126 -13.42 14.71 6.00
C TRP A 126 -13.29 15.77 4.90
N GLY A 127 -14.36 16.05 4.15
CA GLY A 127 -14.33 16.98 3.03
C GLY A 127 -13.60 16.44 1.80
N THR A 128 -13.34 15.14 1.74
CA THR A 128 -12.65 14.46 0.65
C THR A 128 -13.64 14.07 -0.44
N ARG A 129 -13.31 14.40 -1.70
CA ARG A 129 -14.08 13.95 -2.88
C ARG A 129 -13.63 12.56 -3.32
N LEU A 130 -14.60 11.69 -3.63
CA LEU A 130 -14.39 10.37 -4.24
C LEU A 130 -14.60 10.40 -5.75
#